data_AF-G4HP63-F1
#
_entry.id   AF-G4HP63-F1
#
_cell.length_a   1.000
_cell.length_b   1.000
_cell.length_c   1.000
_cell.angle_alpha   90.00
_cell.angle_beta   90.00
_cell.angle_gamma   90.00
#
_symmetry.space_group_name_H-M   'P 1'
#
loop_
_entity.id
_entity.type
_entity.pdbx_description
1 polymer ?
#
loop_
_entity_poly.entity_id
_entity_poly.type
_entity_poly.pdbx_seq_one_letter_code
_entity_poly.pdbx_strand_id
1 'polypeptide(L)'
;MKKAIYIIASLAIVSSIGFGMIQTGGDTSQVAGTKQLKEGTYQIATTHAKIPFFEEFSTLENYSEIIVIGHAVGQQGTYQVKTDTGAIIDKLDKTPFQIDKVFKGNIFKQSTITVMEDGRIEDGVYHNLEGYVKMNDSNQYLLFLRKTGDNTYAVNGSYQGKFNVDKPGKVSNFTSNSISPQQLGDVEYLGENTEHYNKLKDKAISKYTIKAAD
;
A
#
# COMPACT_ATOMS: atom_id res chain seq x y z
N MET A 1 5.77 -36.69 -14.23
CA MET A 1 5.84 -35.49 -13.36
C MET A 1 4.86 -34.47 -13.89
N LYS A 2 3.74 -34.25 -13.20
CA LYS A 2 2.69 -33.30 -13.62
C LYS A 2 3.11 -31.89 -13.19
N LYS A 3 3.34 -30.99 -14.15
CA LYS A 3 3.60 -29.57 -13.86
C LYS A 3 2.26 -28.90 -13.57
N ALA A 4 2.08 -28.38 -12.36
CA ALA A 4 0.96 -27.53 -12.02
C ALA A 4 1.18 -26.16 -12.66
N ILE A 5 0.29 -25.75 -13.55
CA ILE A 5 0.27 -24.41 -14.14
C ILE A 5 -0.52 -23.53 -13.17
N TYR A 6 0.16 -22.62 -12.48
CA TYR A 6 -0.48 -21.60 -11.68
C TYR A 6 -0.94 -20.47 -12.61
N ILE A 7 -2.23 -20.45 -12.94
CA ILE A 7 -2.86 -19.33 -13.62
C ILE A 7 -3.02 -18.23 -12.56
N ILE A 8 -2.10 -17.27 -12.56
CA ILE A 8 -2.31 -16.01 -11.84
C ILE A 8 -3.35 -15.24 -12.64
N ALA A 9 -4.55 -15.13 -12.11
CA ALA A 9 -5.61 -14.33 -12.71
C ALA A 9 -5.12 -12.89 -12.84
N SER A 10 -4.81 -12.50 -14.08
CA SER A 10 -4.44 -11.14 -14.45
C SER A 10 -5.59 -10.20 -14.12
N LEU A 11 -5.40 -9.34 -13.12
CA LEU A 11 -6.26 -8.19 -12.90
C LEU A 11 -6.09 -7.25 -14.10
N ALA A 12 -7.11 -7.19 -14.96
CA ALA A 12 -7.23 -6.13 -15.94
C ALA A 12 -7.54 -4.83 -15.19
N ILE A 13 -6.53 -3.97 -15.04
CA ILE A 13 -6.73 -2.59 -14.56
C ILE A 13 -7.27 -1.82 -15.76
N VAL A 14 -8.59 -1.58 -15.78
CA VAL A 14 -9.20 -0.60 -16.68
C VAL A 14 -8.98 0.76 -16.03
N SER A 15 -7.85 1.39 -16.31
CA SER A 15 -7.62 2.79 -15.96
C SER A 15 -8.37 3.67 -16.98
N SER A 16 -9.57 4.12 -16.62
CA SER A 16 -10.21 5.20 -17.35
C SER A 16 -9.47 6.50 -17.05
N ILE A 17 -8.47 6.83 -17.86
CA ILE A 17 -7.91 8.18 -17.90
C ILE A 17 -9.00 9.05 -18.53
N GLY A 18 -9.70 9.82 -17.70
CA GLY A 18 -10.61 10.86 -18.17
C GLY A 18 -9.81 11.98 -18.84
N PHE A 19 -9.55 11.84 -20.14
CA PHE A 19 -9.10 12.95 -20.97
C PHE A 19 -10.32 13.84 -21.26
N GLY A 20 -10.45 14.93 -20.51
CA GLY A 20 -11.37 16.01 -20.88
C GLY A 20 -10.93 16.61 -22.21
N MET A 21 -11.75 16.46 -23.26
CA MET A 21 -11.56 17.20 -24.51
C MET A 21 -11.77 18.69 -24.24
N ILE A 22 -10.72 19.50 -24.36
CA ILE A 22 -10.84 20.95 -24.42
C ILE A 22 -11.22 21.32 -25.85
N GLN A 23 -12.44 21.82 -26.02
CA GLN A 23 -12.88 22.48 -27.26
C GLN A 23 -12.06 23.76 -27.47
N THR A 24 -11.38 23.84 -28.60
CA THR A 24 -10.67 25.03 -29.04
C THR A 24 -11.64 26.04 -29.65
N GLY A 25 -11.76 27.21 -29.04
CA GLY A 25 -12.41 28.37 -29.62
C GLY A 25 -12.07 29.65 -28.87
N GLY A 26 -11.20 30.48 -29.46
CA GLY A 26 -11.22 31.95 -29.32
C GLY A 26 -10.54 32.59 -28.11
N ASP A 27 -9.31 33.06 -28.33
CA ASP A 27 -8.64 34.25 -27.78
C ASP A 27 -9.09 34.83 -26.43
N THR A 28 -8.28 34.67 -25.38
CA THR A 28 -7.35 35.70 -24.87
C THR A 28 -6.77 35.27 -23.53
N SER A 29 -5.46 35.44 -23.43
CA SER A 29 -4.56 35.28 -22.28
C SER A 29 -5.19 35.42 -20.88
N GLN A 30 -5.35 34.29 -20.20
CA GLN A 30 -4.91 34.13 -18.81
C GLN A 30 -4.25 32.77 -18.70
N VAL A 31 -2.91 32.75 -18.77
CA VAL A 31 -2.12 31.61 -18.31
C VAL A 31 -2.36 31.51 -16.81
N ALA A 32 -3.34 30.69 -16.43
CA ALA A 32 -3.50 30.24 -15.06
C ALA A 32 -2.17 29.63 -14.64
N GLY A 33 -1.49 30.31 -13.72
CA GLY A 33 -0.15 29.95 -13.29
C GLY A 33 -0.09 28.46 -12.94
N THR A 34 0.83 27.75 -13.59
CA THR A 34 1.35 26.50 -13.05
C THR A 34 1.79 26.80 -11.64
N LYS A 35 1.04 26.34 -10.63
CA LYS A 35 1.51 26.32 -9.24
C LYS A 35 2.82 25.55 -9.27
N GLN A 36 3.94 26.27 -9.20
CA GLN A 36 5.24 25.67 -8.96
C GLN A 36 5.10 24.83 -7.70
N LEU A 37 5.30 23.52 -7.85
CA LEU A 37 5.51 22.62 -6.72
C LEU A 37 6.61 23.23 -5.86
N LYS A 38 6.38 23.33 -4.54
CA LYS A 38 7.48 23.63 -3.63
C LYS A 38 8.52 22.53 -3.81
N GLU A 39 9.78 22.92 -4.04
CA GLU A 39 10.89 21.97 -4.10
C GLU A 39 10.81 21.00 -2.91
N GLY A 40 10.92 19.70 -3.21
CA GLY A 40 10.84 18.66 -2.18
C GLY A 40 9.41 18.28 -1.75
N THR A 41 8.39 18.47 -2.59
CA THR A 41 7.05 17.90 -2.37
C THR A 41 6.68 16.92 -3.48
N TYR A 42 5.93 15.87 -3.15
CA TYR A 42 5.39 14.91 -4.11
C TYR A 42 3.96 15.26 -4.48
N GLN A 43 3.62 15.17 -5.76
CA GLN A 43 2.21 15.09 -6.17
C GLN A 43 1.65 13.73 -5.76
N ILE A 44 0.36 13.65 -5.42
CA ILE A 44 -0.29 12.38 -5.07
C ILE A 44 -1.08 11.88 -6.28
N ALA A 45 -0.82 10.65 -6.69
CA ALA A 45 -1.59 9.94 -7.70
C ALA A 45 -2.20 8.67 -7.10
N THR A 46 -3.50 8.72 -6.81
CA THR A 46 -4.25 7.58 -6.27
C THR A 46 -4.93 6.82 -7.39
N THR A 47 -4.66 5.53 -7.48
CA THR A 47 -5.38 4.59 -8.35
C THR A 47 -6.44 3.88 -7.53
N HIS A 48 -7.61 3.66 -8.15
CA HIS A 48 -8.66 2.84 -7.59
C HIS A 48 -8.79 1.56 -8.39
N ALA A 49 -8.93 0.42 -7.70
CA ALA A 49 -9.04 -0.88 -8.35
C ALA A 49 -10.02 -1.79 -7.61
N LYS A 50 -10.63 -2.70 -8.36
CA LYS A 50 -11.45 -3.75 -7.78
C LYS A 50 -10.56 -4.80 -7.12
N ILE A 51 -10.25 -4.60 -5.85
CA ILE A 51 -9.51 -5.53 -4.99
C ILE A 51 -10.46 -6.23 -4.00
N PRO A 52 -10.06 -7.37 -3.40
CA PRO A 52 -10.77 -7.91 -2.25
C PRO A 52 -10.94 -6.85 -1.17
N PHE A 53 -12.20 -6.57 -0.82
CA PHE A 53 -12.58 -5.58 0.17
C PHE A 53 -13.08 -6.28 1.43
N PHE A 54 -12.50 -5.93 2.58
CA PHE A 54 -12.74 -6.56 3.87
C PHE A 54 -13.49 -5.59 4.79
N GLU A 55 -14.82 -5.58 4.66
CA GLU A 55 -15.70 -4.75 5.50
C GLU A 55 -15.53 -5.01 7.01
N GLU A 56 -15.22 -6.27 7.36
CA GLU A 56 -15.09 -6.72 8.73
C GLU A 56 -13.69 -7.27 9.02
N PHE A 57 -13.18 -6.89 10.19
CA PHE A 57 -11.86 -7.33 10.68
C PHE A 57 -11.74 -8.86 10.72
N SER A 58 -12.79 -9.57 11.13
CA SER A 58 -12.81 -11.04 11.15
C SER A 58 -12.61 -11.64 9.76
N THR A 59 -13.13 -11.00 8.71
CA THR A 59 -12.96 -11.45 7.32
C THR A 59 -11.51 -11.26 6.86
N LEU A 60 -10.92 -10.09 7.12
CA LEU A 60 -9.50 -9.82 6.86
C LEU A 60 -8.60 -10.85 7.57
N GLU A 61 -8.86 -11.08 8.84
CA GLU A 61 -8.10 -12.00 9.69
C GLU A 61 -8.19 -13.45 9.19
N ASN A 62 -9.40 -13.90 8.86
CA ASN A 62 -9.62 -15.26 8.38
C ASN A 62 -8.97 -15.48 7.01
N TYR A 63 -9.11 -14.50 6.10
CA TYR A 63 -8.55 -14.56 4.75
C TYR A 63 -7.01 -14.53 4.74
N SER A 64 -6.40 -13.87 5.72
CA SER A 64 -4.94 -13.73 5.76
C SER A 64 -4.23 -15.04 6.05
N GLU A 65 -3.29 -15.44 5.20
CA GLU A 65 -2.49 -16.64 5.40
C GLU A 65 -1.47 -16.44 6.53
N ILE A 66 -0.97 -15.21 6.65
CA ILE A 66 0.05 -14.80 7.62
C ILE A 66 -0.39 -13.51 8.31
N ILE A 67 -0.15 -13.45 9.62
CA ILE A 67 -0.33 -12.24 10.43
C ILE A 67 0.92 -12.07 11.29
N VAL A 68 1.60 -10.95 11.14
CA VAL A 68 2.93 -10.69 11.71
C VAL A 68 3.08 -9.25 12.16
N ILE A 69 3.95 -9.01 13.14
CA ILE A 69 4.54 -7.69 13.40
C ILE A 69 6.00 -7.71 12.99
N GLY A 70 6.46 -6.63 12.41
CA GLY A 70 7.85 -6.45 11.99
C GLY A 70 8.13 -5.02 11.56
N HIS A 71 9.26 -4.81 10.88
CA HIS A 71 9.67 -3.51 10.36
C HIS A 71 10.36 -3.67 9.00
N ALA A 72 10.31 -2.62 8.18
CA ALA A 72 11.05 -2.60 6.93
C ALA A 72 12.56 -2.53 7.21
N VAL A 73 13.36 -3.26 6.42
CA VAL A 73 14.82 -3.30 6.55
C VAL A 73 15.50 -3.24 5.18
N GLY A 74 16.77 -2.84 5.18
CA GLY A 74 17.60 -2.85 3.99
C GLY A 74 17.10 -1.93 2.87
N GLN A 75 17.61 -2.15 1.67
CA GLN A 75 17.25 -1.34 0.51
C GLN A 75 15.91 -1.79 -0.08
N GLN A 76 14.94 -0.88 -0.10
CA GLN A 76 13.69 -1.06 -0.84
C GLN A 76 13.97 -0.99 -2.35
N GLY A 77 13.24 -1.78 -3.14
CA GLY A 77 13.41 -1.81 -4.59
C GLY A 77 12.08 -1.80 -5.32
N THR A 78 12.14 -1.92 -6.63
CA THR A 78 10.96 -2.02 -7.50
C THR A 78 10.90 -3.39 -8.14
N TYR A 79 9.69 -3.87 -8.35
CA TYR A 79 9.33 -5.06 -9.10
C TYR A 79 8.54 -4.65 -10.34
N GLN A 80 8.95 -5.15 -11.50
CA GLN A 80 8.27 -4.90 -12.76
C GLN A 80 7.34 -6.08 -13.05
N VAL A 81 6.05 -5.83 -13.14
CA VAL A 81 5.09 -6.79 -13.68
C VAL A 81 5.22 -6.76 -15.19
N LYS A 82 5.50 -7.92 -15.80
CA LYS A 82 5.73 -8.05 -17.24
C LYS A 82 4.73 -9.01 -17.86
N THR A 83 4.37 -8.76 -19.11
CA THR A 83 3.66 -9.72 -19.97
C THR A 83 4.60 -10.87 -20.35
N ASP A 84 4.03 -11.93 -20.94
CA ASP A 84 4.80 -13.04 -21.52
C ASP A 84 5.75 -12.57 -22.64
N THR A 85 5.45 -11.45 -23.29
CA THR A 85 6.31 -10.82 -24.31
C THR A 85 7.41 -9.94 -23.70
N GLY A 86 7.49 -9.85 -22.36
CA GLY A 86 8.47 -9.05 -21.63
C GLY A 86 8.11 -7.57 -21.49
N ALA A 87 6.94 -7.14 -21.97
CA ALA A 87 6.49 -5.76 -21.85
C ALA A 87 6.11 -5.44 -20.40
N ILE A 88 6.61 -4.34 -19.85
CA ILE A 88 6.28 -3.91 -18.48
C ILE A 88 4.86 -3.33 -18.49
N ILE A 89 3.97 -3.92 -17.71
CA ILE A 89 2.57 -3.48 -17.56
C ILE A 89 2.27 -2.87 -16.20
N ASP A 90 3.15 -3.08 -15.21
CA ASP A 90 3.03 -2.41 -13.91
C ASP A 90 4.39 -2.36 -13.17
N LYS A 91 4.49 -1.49 -12.18
CA LYS A 91 5.62 -1.36 -11.24
C LYS A 91 5.10 -1.31 -9.81
N LEU A 92 5.49 -2.29 -9.02
CA LEU A 92 5.20 -2.38 -7.60
C LEU A 92 6.50 -2.17 -6.82
N ASP A 93 6.43 -1.57 -5.65
CA ASP A 93 7.61 -1.56 -4.79
C ASP A 93 7.69 -2.84 -3.97
N LYS A 94 8.93 -3.26 -3.69
CA LYS A 94 9.25 -4.40 -2.84
C LYS A 94 10.05 -3.92 -1.64
N THR A 95 9.62 -4.37 -0.48
CA THR A 95 10.21 -3.98 0.80
C THR A 95 10.66 -5.23 1.54
N PRO A 96 11.96 -5.40 1.81
CA PRO A 96 12.42 -6.41 2.74
C PRO A 96 11.86 -6.09 4.13
N PHE A 97 11.26 -7.08 4.76
CA PHE A 97 10.53 -6.90 6.01
C PHE A 97 11.00 -7.94 7.03
N GLN A 98 11.54 -7.45 8.14
CA GLN A 98 12.08 -8.25 9.22
C GLN A 98 10.97 -8.64 10.20
N ILE A 99 10.78 -9.93 10.43
CA ILE A 99 9.69 -10.44 11.27
C ILE A 99 10.09 -10.43 12.75
N ASP A 100 9.36 -9.68 13.55
CA ASP A 100 9.55 -9.56 15.01
C ASP A 100 8.61 -10.48 15.78
N LYS A 101 7.38 -10.65 15.32
CA LYS A 101 6.37 -11.55 15.92
C LYS A 101 5.51 -12.20 14.84
N VAL A 102 5.09 -13.44 15.10
CA VAL A 102 4.19 -14.21 14.23
C VAL A 102 2.95 -14.58 15.04
N PHE A 103 1.78 -14.28 14.50
CA PHE A 103 0.48 -14.61 15.10
C PHE A 103 -0.27 -15.67 14.29
N LYS A 104 -0.03 -15.72 12.98
CA LYS A 104 -0.64 -16.70 12.05
C LYS A 104 0.34 -17.00 10.92
N GLY A 105 0.30 -18.23 10.42
CA GLY A 105 1.05 -18.68 9.25
C GLY A 105 2.36 -19.40 9.59
N ASN A 106 2.91 -20.11 8.60
CA ASN A 106 4.18 -20.84 8.73
C ASN A 106 5.37 -19.98 8.32
N ILE A 107 5.69 -18.98 9.15
CA ILE A 107 6.86 -18.11 9.01
C ILE A 107 7.65 -18.14 10.31
N PHE A 108 8.97 -18.10 10.19
CA PHE A 108 9.85 -18.06 11.35
C PHE A 108 10.05 -16.63 11.85
N LYS A 109 9.99 -16.46 13.17
CA LYS A 109 10.47 -15.23 13.81
C LYS A 109 11.92 -14.98 13.40
N GLN A 110 12.30 -13.70 13.26
CA GLN A 110 13.61 -13.25 12.79
C GLN A 110 13.94 -13.59 11.33
N SER A 111 13.03 -14.17 10.56
CA SER A 111 13.19 -14.24 9.11
C SER A 111 12.93 -12.88 8.46
N THR A 112 13.58 -12.65 7.31
CA THR A 112 13.27 -11.53 6.43
C THR A 112 12.42 -12.05 5.26
N ILE A 113 11.30 -11.38 5.00
CA ILE A 113 10.41 -11.67 3.86
C ILE A 113 10.43 -10.50 2.88
N THR A 114 9.95 -10.73 1.65
CA THR A 114 9.67 -9.64 0.72
C THR A 114 8.18 -9.29 0.76
N VAL A 115 7.85 -8.03 1.03
CA VAL A 115 6.48 -7.50 0.95
C VAL A 115 6.36 -6.63 -0.30
N MET A 116 5.39 -6.97 -1.14
CA MET A 116 4.96 -6.15 -2.26
C MET A 116 4.05 -5.03 -1.72
N GLU A 117 4.40 -3.79 -2.03
CA GLU A 117 3.72 -2.59 -1.56
C GLU A 117 3.03 -1.85 -2.71
N ASP A 118 1.83 -1.36 -2.43
CA ASP A 118 1.00 -0.63 -3.40
C ASP A 118 1.26 0.89 -3.36
N GLY A 119 2.46 1.30 -2.93
CA GLY A 119 2.90 2.69 -2.85
C GLY A 119 4.32 2.84 -3.37
N ARG A 120 4.57 3.81 -4.27
CA ARG A 120 5.89 4.09 -4.84
C ARG A 120 6.09 5.57 -5.12
N ILE A 121 7.35 6.01 -5.12
CA ILE A 121 7.74 7.35 -5.58
C ILE A 121 8.41 7.21 -6.94
N GLU A 122 7.90 7.94 -7.93
CA GLU A 122 8.43 7.96 -9.29
C GLU A 122 8.27 9.37 -9.87
N ASP A 123 9.35 9.95 -10.39
CA ASP A 123 9.34 11.25 -11.08
C ASP A 123 8.64 12.40 -10.32
N GLY A 124 8.81 12.46 -9.00
CA GLY A 124 8.20 13.50 -8.15
C GLY A 124 6.72 13.26 -7.81
N VAL A 125 6.20 12.06 -8.10
CA VAL A 125 4.84 11.63 -7.81
C VAL A 125 4.85 10.47 -6.84
N TYR A 126 4.04 10.56 -5.79
CA TYR A 126 3.69 9.43 -4.93
C TYR A 126 2.47 8.71 -5.51
N HIS A 127 2.74 7.60 -6.18
CA HIS A 127 1.72 6.70 -6.69
C HIS A 127 1.24 5.76 -5.59
N ASN A 128 -0.06 5.61 -5.44
CA ASN A 128 -0.63 4.67 -4.49
C ASN A 128 -1.91 4.00 -5.01
N LEU A 129 -2.24 2.84 -4.43
CA LEU A 129 -3.53 2.16 -4.60
C LEU A 129 -4.43 2.44 -3.40
N GLU A 130 -5.64 2.92 -3.64
CA GLU A 130 -6.69 3.11 -2.63
C GLU A 130 -6.28 3.94 -1.39
N GLY A 131 -5.25 4.80 -1.50
CA GLY A 131 -4.75 5.60 -0.38
C GLY A 131 -3.58 4.97 0.40
N TYR A 132 -3.00 3.88 -0.09
CA TYR A 132 -1.89 3.18 0.57
C TYR A 132 -0.68 4.09 0.80
N VAL A 133 -0.14 4.10 2.02
CA VAL A 133 1.13 4.79 2.34
C VAL A 133 2.22 3.75 2.54
N LYS A 134 3.34 3.83 1.82
CA LYS A 134 4.46 2.88 1.89
C LYS A 134 5.08 2.80 3.30
N MET A 135 5.56 1.61 3.68
CA MET A 135 6.33 1.42 4.92
C MET A 135 7.65 2.19 4.88
N ASN A 136 7.97 2.88 5.98
CA ASN A 136 9.29 3.40 6.28
C ASN A 136 10.08 2.44 7.19
N ASP A 137 11.37 2.69 7.34
CA ASP A 137 12.31 1.89 8.15
C ASP A 137 12.29 2.25 9.65
N SER A 138 11.66 3.36 10.03
CA SER A 138 11.61 3.82 11.42
C SER A 138 10.48 3.23 12.25
N ASN A 139 9.47 2.65 11.61
CA ASN A 139 8.24 2.19 12.28
C ASN A 139 8.09 0.67 12.25
N GLN A 140 7.37 0.15 13.24
CA GLN A 140 6.84 -1.20 13.26
C GLN A 140 5.43 -1.26 12.66
N TYR A 141 5.15 -2.35 11.95
CA TYR A 141 3.89 -2.58 11.27
C TYR A 141 3.31 -3.94 11.62
N LEU A 142 2.00 -3.97 11.88
CA LEU A 142 1.19 -5.19 11.89
C LEU A 142 0.68 -5.42 10.46
N LEU A 143 1.03 -6.58 9.89
CA LEU A 143 0.70 -6.95 8.51
C LEU A 143 -0.19 -8.19 8.45
N PHE A 144 -1.21 -8.09 7.60
CA PHE A 144 -2.13 -9.15 7.20
C PHE A 144 -1.81 -9.52 5.75
N LEU A 145 -1.21 -10.69 5.55
CA LEU A 145 -0.50 -11.04 4.32
C LEU A 145 -1.10 -12.26 3.62
N ARG A 146 -0.98 -12.26 2.29
CA ARG A 146 -1.15 -13.44 1.41
C ARG A 146 0.13 -13.74 0.66
N LYS A 147 0.39 -15.01 0.36
CA LYS A 147 1.55 -15.46 -0.41
C LYS A 147 1.36 -15.13 -1.89
N THR A 148 2.38 -14.54 -2.51
CA THR A 148 2.39 -14.24 -3.95
C THR A 148 3.53 -14.93 -4.70
N GLY A 149 4.52 -15.44 -3.97
CA GLY A 149 5.62 -16.23 -4.51
C GLY A 149 6.47 -16.83 -3.41
N ASP A 150 7.66 -17.29 -3.75
CA ASP A 150 8.61 -17.81 -2.78
C ASP A 150 9.15 -16.68 -1.90
N ASN A 151 8.93 -16.81 -0.59
CA ASN A 151 9.25 -15.80 0.42
C ASN A 151 8.76 -14.37 0.09
N THR A 152 7.71 -14.27 -0.72
CA THR A 152 7.18 -13.02 -1.26
C THR A 152 5.68 -12.95 -0.99
N TYR A 153 5.24 -11.82 -0.46
CA TYR A 153 3.90 -11.64 0.08
C TYR A 153 3.32 -10.30 -0.35
N ALA A 154 1.99 -10.20 -0.35
CA ALA A 154 1.28 -8.94 -0.55
C ALA A 154 0.34 -8.65 0.62
N VAL A 155 0.11 -7.37 0.89
CA VAL A 155 -0.84 -6.93 1.92
C VAL A 155 -2.28 -7.19 1.45
N ASN A 156 -3.09 -7.78 2.32
CA ASN A 156 -4.50 -8.03 2.04
C ASN A 156 -5.32 -6.73 2.07
N GLY A 157 -6.07 -6.50 1.01
CA GLY A 157 -6.93 -5.32 0.88
C GLY A 157 -6.15 -4.00 0.79
N SER A 158 -4.89 -4.06 0.36
CA SER A 158 -3.98 -2.91 0.28
C SER A 158 -3.85 -2.21 1.64
N TYR A 159 -4.42 -1.03 1.81
CA TYR A 159 -4.41 -0.26 3.06
C TYR A 159 -5.10 -0.99 4.23
N GLN A 160 -6.02 -1.92 3.95
CA GLN A 160 -6.82 -2.60 4.98
C GLN A 160 -6.01 -3.60 5.81
N GLY A 161 -4.88 -4.08 5.30
CA GLY A 161 -4.08 -5.12 5.93
C GLY A 161 -2.77 -4.64 6.54
N LYS A 162 -2.55 -3.33 6.63
CA LYS A 162 -1.33 -2.75 7.19
C LYS A 162 -1.67 -1.67 8.21
N PHE A 163 -1.12 -1.80 9.41
CA PHE A 163 -1.30 -0.84 10.49
C PHE A 163 0.04 -0.52 11.15
N ASN A 164 0.33 0.75 11.37
CA ASN A 164 1.47 1.16 12.16
C ASN A 164 1.16 0.89 13.65
N VAL A 165 2.02 0.12 14.33
CA VAL A 165 1.81 -0.22 15.74
C VAL A 165 2.36 0.84 16.71
N ASP A 166 3.27 1.69 16.23
CA ASP A 166 3.85 2.79 17.01
C ASP A 166 2.91 4.00 17.09
N LYS A 167 1.93 4.06 16.18
CA LYS A 167 0.93 5.13 16.09
C LYS A 167 -0.47 4.54 16.29
N PRO A 168 -0.90 4.19 17.52
CA PRO A 168 -2.22 3.59 17.74
C PRO A 168 -3.40 4.54 17.54
N GLY A 169 -3.15 5.83 17.27
CA GLY A 169 -4.18 6.84 17.07
C GLY A 169 -4.99 6.66 15.77
N LYS A 170 -6.16 7.30 15.73
CA LYS A 170 -6.99 7.35 14.52
C LYS A 170 -6.37 8.25 13.46
N VAL A 171 -6.55 7.86 12.21
CA VAL A 171 -6.18 8.65 11.04
C VAL A 171 -7.35 9.53 10.61
N SER A 172 -7.05 10.77 10.25
CA SER A 172 -8.01 11.73 9.70
C SER A 172 -7.91 11.80 8.18
N ASN A 173 -8.96 12.28 7.51
CA ASN A 173 -8.95 12.47 6.05
C ASN A 173 -7.79 13.37 5.61
N PHE A 174 -7.05 12.90 4.62
CA PHE A 174 -6.03 13.70 3.95
C PHE A 174 -6.67 14.38 2.73
N THR A 175 -6.60 15.71 2.65
CA THR A 175 -7.33 16.49 1.63
C THR A 175 -6.43 17.23 0.65
N SER A 176 -5.11 17.10 0.79
CA SER A 176 -4.14 17.74 -0.12
C SER A 176 -3.88 16.84 -1.33
N ASN A 177 -3.57 17.46 -2.47
CA ASN A 177 -3.10 16.76 -3.69
C ASN A 177 -1.56 16.61 -3.73
N SER A 178 -0.88 17.11 -2.71
CA SER A 178 0.58 17.02 -2.58
C SER A 178 0.97 16.72 -1.14
N ILE A 179 2.17 16.15 -0.95
CA ILE A 179 2.68 15.74 0.34
C ILE A 179 4.20 15.94 0.42
N SER A 180 4.70 16.44 1.55
CA SER A 180 6.15 16.48 1.79
C SER A 180 6.69 15.10 2.22
N PRO A 181 7.98 14.81 2.04
CA PRO A 181 8.61 13.59 2.53
C PRO A 181 8.37 13.35 4.03
N GLN A 182 8.42 14.41 4.85
CA GLN A 182 8.16 14.32 6.29
C GLN A 182 6.72 13.91 6.56
N GLN A 183 5.76 14.58 5.91
CA GLN A 183 4.34 14.24 6.04
C GLN A 183 4.06 12.81 5.56
N LEU A 184 4.70 12.38 4.47
CA LEU A 184 4.55 11.03 3.92
C LEU A 184 5.09 9.96 4.90
N GLY A 185 6.19 10.26 5.61
CA GLY A 185 6.69 9.40 6.68
C GLY A 185 5.78 9.35 7.90
N ASP A 186 4.91 10.35 8.07
CA ASP A 186 4.06 10.48 9.25
C ASP A 186 2.64 9.95 9.10
N VAL A 187 2.08 10.08 7.91
CA VAL A 187 0.72 9.64 7.59
C VAL A 187 0.69 8.13 7.36
N GLU A 188 -0.41 7.49 7.75
CA GLU A 188 -0.58 6.03 7.53
C GLU A 188 -1.53 5.71 6.38
N TYR A 189 -2.42 6.64 6.03
CA TYR A 189 -3.44 6.45 5.02
C TYR A 189 -3.81 7.78 4.36
N LEU A 190 -3.88 7.78 3.02
CA LEU A 190 -4.18 8.96 2.20
C LEU A 190 -5.53 8.85 1.47
N GLY A 191 -6.28 7.78 1.68
CA GLY A 191 -7.54 7.56 0.98
C GLY A 191 -8.75 8.13 1.72
N GLU A 192 -9.91 7.97 1.09
CA GLU A 192 -11.16 8.59 1.54
C GLU A 192 -11.89 7.76 2.61
N ASN A 193 -11.57 6.47 2.73
CA ASN A 193 -12.26 5.53 3.62
C ASN A 193 -11.65 5.47 5.04
N THR A 194 -11.35 6.63 5.65
CA THR A 194 -10.66 6.69 6.95
C THR A 194 -11.45 6.07 8.08
N GLU A 195 -12.78 6.21 8.09
CA GLU A 195 -13.64 5.57 9.10
C GLU A 195 -13.48 4.04 9.07
N HIS A 196 -13.53 3.46 7.88
CA HIS A 196 -13.31 2.04 7.67
C HIS A 196 -11.88 1.61 8.06
N TYR A 197 -10.86 2.36 7.64
CA TYR A 197 -9.48 2.10 8.05
C TYR A 197 -9.33 2.09 9.57
N ASN A 198 -9.88 3.11 10.25
CA ASN A 198 -9.83 3.22 11.71
C ASN A 198 -10.61 2.08 12.39
N LYS A 199 -11.76 1.66 11.85
CA LYS A 199 -12.52 0.50 12.35
C LYS A 199 -11.67 -0.76 12.33
N LEU A 200 -10.99 -1.04 11.21
CA LEU A 200 -10.10 -2.21 11.10
C LEU A 200 -8.88 -2.10 12.01
N LYS A 201 -8.24 -0.92 12.02
CA LYS A 201 -7.05 -0.62 12.84
C LYS A 201 -7.34 -0.81 14.33
N ASP A 202 -8.42 -0.22 14.84
CA ASP A 202 -8.79 -0.30 16.25
C ASP A 202 -8.93 -1.77 16.69
N LYS A 203 -9.56 -2.62 15.87
CA LYS A 203 -9.69 -4.06 16.14
C LYS A 203 -8.36 -4.81 16.07
N ALA A 204 -7.57 -4.54 15.04
CA ALA A 204 -6.29 -5.21 14.82
C ALA A 204 -5.28 -4.89 15.93
N ILE A 205 -5.10 -3.60 16.24
CA ILE A 205 -4.22 -3.13 17.31
C ILE A 205 -4.71 -3.69 18.66
N SER A 206 -6.00 -3.59 18.98
CA SER A 206 -6.55 -4.13 20.23
C SER A 206 -6.27 -5.62 20.41
N LYS A 207 -6.34 -6.41 19.33
CA LYS A 207 -6.13 -7.87 19.40
C LYS A 207 -4.66 -8.26 19.46
N TYR A 208 -3.78 -7.56 18.76
CA TYR A 208 -2.41 -8.03 18.49
C TYR A 208 -1.31 -7.23 19.20
N THR A 209 -1.61 -6.07 19.78
CA THR A 209 -0.60 -5.23 20.47
C THR A 209 -0.87 -5.03 21.95
N ILE A 210 -2.10 -5.23 22.43
CA ILE A 210 -2.40 -5.20 23.86
C ILE A 210 -1.77 -6.45 24.50
N LYS A 211 -0.74 -6.24 25.33
CA LYS A 211 -0.19 -7.31 26.18
C LYS A 211 -1.28 -7.77 27.13
N ALA A 212 -1.46 -9.09 27.27
CA ALA A 212 -2.09 -9.61 28.48
C ALA A 212 -1.30 -9.05 29.68
N ALA A 213 -2.01 -8.48 30.66
CA ALA A 213 -1.39 -8.16 31.92
C ALA A 213 -0.95 -9.50 32.53
N ASP A 214 0.37 -9.70 32.64
CA ASP A 214 0.96 -10.77 33.43
C ASP A 214 0.72 -10.51 34.92
#